data_AF-A0AAE3GUJ7-F1
#
_entry.id   AF-A0AAE3GUJ7-F1
#
_cell.length_a   1.000
_cell.length_b   1.000
_cell.length_c   1.000
_cell.angle_alpha   90.00
_cell.angle_beta   90.00
_cell.angle_gamma   90.00
#
_symmetry.space_group_name_H-M   'P 1'
#
loop_
_entity.id
_entity.type
_entity.pdbx_description
1 polymer ?
#
loop_
_entity_poly.entity_id
_entity_poly.type
_entity_poly.pdbx_seq_one_letter_code
_entity_poly.pdbx_strand_id
1 'polypeptide(L)'
;MVMFDRYEDGGHRIFHGDALDILPSEISSESVDLIFLDPPYNIGKIFANFYDKWESEAEYVKWAYKLLDECLRILKPNGSLYVMTSTQSMPYFDLYLRQKMVILSRIVWHYDSSGVQATKYFGSMYEPILHCVKDKNSYIFNSDDIKIEAKTGAQRKLIDYRKAVPSQYNTEKVPGNVWYFTRDR
;
A
#
# COMPACT_ATOMS: atom_id res chain seq x y z
N MET A 1 -2.08 2.38 32.06
CA MET A 1 -1.11 1.63 31.24
C MET A 1 -1.94 0.92 30.20
N VAL A 2 -1.74 1.20 28.92
CA VAL A 2 -2.48 0.47 27.87
C VAL A 2 -2.05 -0.99 27.96
N MET A 3 -3.00 -1.91 27.92
CA MET A 3 -2.74 -3.34 27.90
C MET A 3 -2.75 -3.84 26.45
N PHE A 4 -1.63 -4.39 26.00
CA PHE A 4 -1.50 -5.14 24.75
C PHE A 4 -0.56 -6.31 25.01
N ASP A 5 -0.69 -7.37 24.21
CA ASP A 5 0.22 -8.51 24.28
C ASP A 5 1.40 -8.30 23.32
N ARG A 6 2.58 -8.80 23.70
CA ARG A 6 3.77 -8.83 22.85
C ARG A 6 4.28 -10.26 22.72
N TYR A 7 4.51 -10.69 21.48
CA TYR A 7 5.06 -12.00 21.13
C TYR A 7 6.36 -11.79 20.35
N GLU A 8 7.39 -12.59 20.63
CA GLU A 8 8.70 -12.49 19.98
C GLU A 8 9.22 -13.87 19.57
N ASP A 9 9.66 -14.00 18.33
CA ASP A 9 10.31 -15.21 17.80
C ASP A 9 11.27 -14.84 16.65
N GLY A 10 12.47 -15.41 16.62
CA GLY A 10 13.40 -15.26 15.50
C GLY A 10 13.79 -13.81 15.11
N GLY A 11 13.72 -12.85 16.05
CA GLY A 11 13.94 -11.43 15.75
C GLY A 11 12.71 -10.69 15.19
N HIS A 12 11.59 -11.39 15.06
CA HIS A 12 10.28 -10.84 14.73
C HIS A 12 9.51 -10.55 16.01
N ARG A 13 8.70 -9.48 15.98
CA ARG A 13 7.82 -9.09 17.08
C ARG A 13 6.41 -8.86 16.56
N ILE A 14 5.43 -9.36 17.29
CA ILE A 14 4.01 -9.14 17.04
C ILE A 14 3.42 -8.46 18.27
N PHE A 15 2.70 -7.37 18.04
CA PHE A 15 1.92 -6.70 19.07
C PHE A 15 0.44 -6.95 18.80
N HIS A 16 -0.29 -7.36 19.83
CA HIS A 16 -1.73 -7.60 19.77
C HIS A 16 -2.45 -6.59 20.65
N GLY A 17 -3.06 -5.59 20.02
CA GLY A 17 -3.75 -4.49 20.66
C GLY A 17 -4.08 -3.38 19.66
N ASP A 18 -4.49 -2.21 20.17
CA ASP A 18 -4.78 -1.05 19.34
C ASP A 18 -3.48 -0.42 18.79
N ALA A 19 -3.39 -0.27 17.47
CA ALA A 19 -2.24 0.32 16.80
C ALA A 19 -1.97 1.78 17.25
N LEU A 20 -3.02 2.56 17.55
CA LEU A 20 -2.87 3.94 18.01
C LEU A 20 -2.32 4.04 19.43
N ASP A 21 -2.34 2.94 20.19
CA ASP A 21 -1.65 2.89 21.48
C ASP A 21 -0.24 2.30 21.36
N ILE A 22 -0.07 1.24 20.55
CA ILE A 22 1.19 0.51 20.39
C ILE A 22 2.24 1.36 19.66
N LEU A 23 1.89 1.96 18.52
CA LEU A 23 2.85 2.70 17.69
C LEU A 23 3.57 3.82 18.46
N PRO A 24 2.88 4.71 19.22
CA PRO A 24 3.54 5.76 19.98
C PRO A 24 4.29 5.25 21.23
N SER A 25 3.94 4.08 21.78
CA SER A 25 4.56 3.56 23.00
C SER A 25 5.77 2.66 22.75
N GLU A 26 5.75 1.87 21.68
CA GLU A 26 6.75 0.82 21.44
C GLU A 26 7.69 1.13 20.27
N ILE A 27 7.29 2.01 19.34
CA ILE A 27 8.05 2.26 18.11
C ILE A 27 8.64 3.67 18.10
N SER A 28 9.98 3.72 18.10
CA SER A 28 10.73 4.96 18.03
C SER A 28 10.49 5.70 16.72
N SER A 29 10.52 7.03 16.77
CA SER A 29 10.46 7.86 15.56
C SER A 29 11.62 7.53 14.62
N GLU A 30 11.38 7.62 13.31
CA GLU A 30 12.40 7.41 12.26
C GLU A 30 13.21 6.11 12.39
N SER A 31 12.56 5.03 12.79
CA SER A 31 13.20 3.72 13.02
C SER A 31 12.83 2.65 12.00
N VAL A 32 11.79 2.87 11.19
CA VAL A 32 11.25 1.87 10.26
C VAL A 32 11.59 2.22 8.81
N ASP A 33 12.14 1.26 8.06
CA ASP A 33 12.49 1.45 6.63
C ASP A 33 11.27 1.35 5.69
N LEU A 34 10.35 0.43 5.98
CA LEU A 34 9.19 0.14 5.15
C LEU A 34 7.96 -0.12 6.02
N ILE A 35 6.84 0.50 5.67
CA ILE A 35 5.53 0.20 6.24
C ILE A 35 4.62 -0.29 5.12
N PHE A 36 4.00 -1.45 5.32
CA PHE A 36 2.86 -1.90 4.55
C PHE A 36 1.62 -1.81 5.46
N LEU A 37 0.67 -0.95 5.10
CA LEU A 37 -0.49 -0.64 5.91
C LEU A 37 -1.77 -1.06 5.19
N ASP A 38 -2.43 -2.07 5.73
CA ASP A 38 -3.77 -2.51 5.34
C ASP A 38 -4.72 -2.29 6.54
N PRO A 39 -5.22 -1.05 6.74
CA PRO A 39 -6.05 -0.72 7.89
C PRO A 39 -7.51 -1.18 7.65
N PRO A 40 -8.37 -1.17 8.66
CA PRO A 40 -9.83 -1.15 8.50
C PRO A 40 -10.32 -0.19 7.40
N TYR A 41 -11.36 -0.56 6.63
CA TYR A 41 -11.84 0.18 5.45
C TYR A 41 -13.20 0.87 5.65
N ASN A 42 -13.82 0.73 6.82
CA ASN A 42 -15.17 1.23 7.13
C ASN A 42 -16.27 0.65 6.21
N ILE A 43 -16.11 -0.61 5.78
CA ILE A 43 -17.01 -1.28 4.82
C ILE A 43 -18.11 -2.12 5.48
N GLY A 44 -18.18 -2.15 6.81
CA GLY A 44 -19.20 -2.87 7.56
C GLY A 44 -18.99 -4.38 7.60
N LYS A 45 -17.75 -4.84 7.50
CA LYS A 45 -17.39 -6.26 7.67
C LYS A 45 -17.10 -6.56 9.14
N ILE A 46 -17.43 -7.77 9.58
CA ILE A 46 -17.09 -8.26 10.93
C ILE A 46 -15.85 -9.14 10.82
N PHE A 47 -14.81 -8.78 11.56
CA PHE A 47 -13.56 -9.52 11.68
C PHE A 47 -13.40 -9.99 13.13
N ALA A 48 -13.73 -11.26 13.39
CA ALA A 48 -13.84 -11.80 14.75
C ALA A 48 -14.70 -10.88 15.65
N ASN A 49 -14.08 -10.14 16.57
CA ASN A 49 -14.74 -9.25 17.52
C ASN A 49 -14.75 -7.77 17.11
N PHE A 50 -14.21 -7.44 15.93
CA PHE A 50 -14.14 -6.07 15.43
C PHE A 50 -15.15 -5.85 14.30
N TYR A 51 -15.99 -4.82 14.44
CA TYR A 51 -16.88 -4.36 13.38
C TYR A 51 -16.19 -3.21 12.64
N ASP A 52 -15.83 -3.43 11.38
CA ASP A 52 -15.17 -2.46 10.50
C ASP A 52 -16.15 -1.37 10.05
N LYS A 53 -16.62 -0.57 11.01
CA LYS A 53 -17.61 0.48 10.79
C LYS A 53 -17.49 1.57 11.85
N TRP A 54 -17.40 2.80 11.37
CA TRP A 54 -17.50 4.01 12.19
C TRP A 54 -18.89 4.62 12.05
N GLU A 55 -19.24 5.48 13.01
CA GLU A 55 -20.50 6.23 13.03
C GLU A 55 -20.71 7.06 11.76
N SER A 56 -19.62 7.60 11.20
CA SER A 56 -19.64 8.36 9.96
C SER A 56 -18.33 8.19 9.17
N GLU A 57 -18.36 8.55 7.89
CA GLU A 57 -17.14 8.64 7.07
C GLU A 57 -16.13 9.63 7.66
N ALA A 58 -16.60 10.75 8.20
CA ALA A 58 -15.75 11.76 8.82
C ALA A 58 -15.00 11.23 10.04
N GLU A 59 -15.66 10.46 10.91
CA GLU A 59 -15.00 9.85 12.08
C GLU A 59 -14.01 8.76 11.67
N TYR A 60 -14.31 7.96 10.64
CA TYR A 60 -13.36 7.01 10.06
C TYR A 60 -12.12 7.73 9.50
N VAL A 61 -12.31 8.76 8.68
CA VAL A 61 -11.22 9.53 8.07
C VAL A 61 -10.35 10.17 9.16
N LYS A 62 -10.96 10.73 10.21
CA LYS A 62 -10.24 11.29 11.35
C LYS A 62 -9.43 10.23 12.11
N TRP A 63 -9.97 9.05 12.33
CA TRP A 63 -9.24 7.92 12.92
C TRP A 63 -8.06 7.51 12.03
N ALA A 64 -8.30 7.35 10.72
CA ALA A 64 -7.29 6.90 9.79
C ALA A 64 -6.14 7.90 9.65
N TYR A 65 -6.41 9.21 9.70
CA TYR A 65 -5.36 10.23 9.67
C TYR A 65 -4.44 10.18 10.89
N LYS A 66 -4.95 9.83 12.08
CA LYS A 66 -4.11 9.61 13.26
C LYS A 66 -3.16 8.43 13.03
N LEU A 67 -3.68 7.33 12.48
CA LEU A 67 -2.89 6.14 12.17
C LEU A 67 -1.80 6.46 11.15
N LEU A 68 -2.15 7.19 10.07
CA LEU A 68 -1.19 7.64 9.07
C LEU A 68 -0.11 8.53 9.69
N ASP A 69 -0.47 9.49 10.55
CA ASP A 69 0.51 10.35 11.20
C ASP A 69 1.50 9.58 12.07
N GLU A 70 1.05 8.55 12.79
CA GLU A 70 1.95 7.65 13.52
C GLU A 70 2.87 6.86 12.59
N CYS A 71 2.35 6.34 11.47
CA CYS A 71 3.18 5.70 10.44
C CYS A 71 4.25 6.66 9.89
N LEU A 72 3.88 7.92 9.62
CA LEU A 72 4.80 8.94 9.12
C LEU A 72 5.87 9.30 10.14
N ARG A 73 5.53 9.31 11.44
CA ARG A 73 6.48 9.57 12.54
C ARG A 73 7.55 8.49 12.64
N ILE A 74 7.16 7.22 12.59
CA ILE A 74 8.10 6.09 12.77
C ILE A 74 8.93 5.78 11.53
N LEU A 75 8.49 6.20 10.35
CA LEU A 75 9.19 5.93 9.10
C LEU A 75 10.49 6.75 9.01
N LYS A 76 11.60 6.13 8.60
CA LYS A 76 12.90 6.80 8.38
C LYS A 76 12.81 7.85 7.26
N PRO A 77 13.70 8.86 7.22
CA PRO A 77 13.74 9.88 6.16
C PRO A 77 13.83 9.32 4.72
N ASN A 78 14.43 8.14 4.55
CA ASN A 78 14.53 7.41 3.28
C ASN A 78 13.51 6.25 3.16
N GLY A 79 12.53 6.19 4.05
CA GLY A 79 11.57 5.10 4.12
C GLY A 79 10.38 5.24 3.17
N SER A 80 9.72 4.11 2.95
CA SER A 80 8.57 3.96 2.05
C SER A 80 7.33 3.49 2.81
N LEU A 81 6.17 4.03 2.43
CA LEU A 81 4.85 3.61 2.91
C LEU A 81 4.03 3.08 1.73
N TYR A 82 3.56 1.85 1.85
CA TYR A 82 2.53 1.28 0.99
C TYR A 82 1.25 1.22 1.80
N VAL A 83 0.21 1.93 1.38
CA VAL A 83 -1.07 1.96 2.11
C VAL A 83 -2.25 1.60 1.22
N MET A 84 -3.09 0.72 1.74
CA MET A 84 -4.32 0.27 1.12
C MET A 84 -5.53 0.92 1.80
N THR A 85 -6.62 1.05 1.06
CA THR A 85 -7.96 1.32 1.61
C THR A 85 -9.01 0.98 0.55
N SER A 86 -10.30 1.11 0.89
CA SER A 86 -11.37 0.96 -0.09
C SER A 86 -11.22 1.94 -1.25
N THR A 87 -11.76 1.59 -2.41
CA THR A 87 -11.79 2.48 -3.58
C THR A 87 -12.49 3.81 -3.29
N GLN A 88 -13.46 3.81 -2.38
CA GLN A 88 -14.24 4.98 -1.98
C GLN A 88 -13.46 5.87 -1.01
N SER A 89 -12.67 5.28 -0.12
CA SER A 89 -11.89 6.01 0.88
C SER A 89 -10.53 6.49 0.37
N MET A 90 -10.01 5.89 -0.71
CA MET A 90 -8.69 6.22 -1.27
C MET A 90 -8.47 7.71 -1.57
N PRO A 91 -9.44 8.49 -2.09
CA PRO A 91 -9.27 9.94 -2.27
C PRO A 91 -8.91 10.69 -0.98
N TYR A 92 -9.42 10.28 0.18
CA TYR A 92 -9.06 10.88 1.47
C TYR A 92 -7.58 10.63 1.80
N PHE A 93 -7.11 9.40 1.66
CA PHE A 93 -5.72 9.04 1.94
C PHE A 93 -4.76 9.72 0.96
N ASP A 94 -5.11 9.76 -0.32
CA ASP A 94 -4.31 10.41 -1.36
C ASP A 94 -4.12 11.90 -1.06
N LEU A 95 -5.23 12.63 -0.83
CA LEU A 95 -5.20 14.07 -0.53
C LEU A 95 -4.46 14.37 0.77
N TYR A 96 -4.58 13.51 1.77
CA TYR A 96 -3.87 13.68 3.04
C TYR A 96 -2.36 13.44 2.90
N LEU A 97 -1.98 12.30 2.32
CA LEU A 97 -0.58 11.89 2.22
C LEU A 97 0.21 12.74 1.23
N ARG A 98 -0.41 13.20 0.14
CA ARG A 98 0.30 14.05 -0.84
C ARG A 98 0.73 15.42 -0.29
N GLN A 99 0.17 15.83 0.84
CA GLN A 99 0.60 17.04 1.56
C GLN A 99 1.83 16.80 2.45
N LYS A 100 2.17 15.54 2.73
CA LYS A 100 3.17 15.14 3.74
C LYS A 100 4.28 14.25 3.18
N MET A 101 4.04 13.54 2.09
CA MET A 101 4.95 12.60 1.44
C MET A 101 4.86 12.71 -0.09
N VAL A 102 5.85 12.17 -0.79
CA VAL A 102 5.81 12.05 -2.25
C VAL A 102 5.10 10.76 -2.63
N ILE A 103 3.97 10.87 -3.34
CA ILE A 103 3.30 9.71 -3.94
C ILE A 103 3.95 9.40 -5.29
N LEU A 104 4.68 8.28 -5.36
CA LEU A 104 5.33 7.82 -6.59
C LEU A 104 4.38 7.05 -7.50
N SER A 105 3.46 6.28 -6.93
CA SER A 105 2.53 5.46 -7.71
C SER A 105 1.20 5.26 -6.99
N ARG A 106 0.15 5.18 -7.80
CA ARG A 106 -1.16 4.63 -7.43
C ARG A 106 -1.23 3.27 -8.07
N ILE A 107 -0.99 2.24 -7.28
CA ILE A 107 -0.99 0.86 -7.74
C ILE A 107 -2.43 0.36 -7.72
N VAL A 108 -2.83 -0.34 -8.77
CA VAL A 108 -4.11 -1.02 -8.90
C VAL A 108 -3.85 -2.50 -8.79
N TRP A 109 -4.15 -3.10 -7.65
CA TRP A 109 -4.19 -4.56 -7.55
C TRP A 109 -5.58 -5.03 -7.95
N HIS A 110 -5.70 -5.63 -9.13
CA HIS A 110 -6.94 -6.17 -9.64
C HIS A 110 -6.94 -7.70 -9.64
N TYR A 111 -8.13 -8.25 -9.53
CA TYR A 111 -8.41 -9.68 -9.45
C TYR A 111 -9.71 -9.98 -10.19
N ASP A 112 -10.00 -11.26 -10.43
CA ASP A 112 -11.18 -11.73 -11.17
C ASP A 112 -12.30 -12.28 -10.26
N SER A 113 -12.03 -12.44 -8.97
CA SER A 113 -13.02 -12.87 -7.98
C SER A 113 -13.74 -11.68 -7.36
N SER A 114 -15.04 -11.81 -7.07
CA SER A 114 -15.76 -10.93 -6.14
C SER A 114 -16.64 -11.76 -5.22
N GLY A 115 -16.61 -11.49 -3.91
CA GLY A 115 -17.47 -12.16 -2.93
C GLY A 115 -18.94 -11.75 -3.03
N VAL A 116 -19.23 -10.57 -3.60
CA VAL A 116 -20.58 -10.05 -3.81
C VAL A 116 -20.66 -9.38 -5.18
N GLN A 117 -21.54 -9.86 -6.04
CA GLN A 117 -21.71 -9.30 -7.37
C GLN A 117 -22.67 -8.10 -7.33
N ALA A 118 -22.19 -6.94 -7.76
CA ALA A 118 -23.04 -5.76 -7.89
C ALA A 118 -24.05 -5.97 -9.03
N THR A 119 -25.32 -5.64 -8.78
CA THR A 119 -26.42 -5.82 -9.75
C THR A 119 -26.95 -4.51 -10.33
N LYS A 120 -26.61 -3.37 -9.72
CA LYS A 120 -27.14 -2.04 -10.08
C LYS A 120 -26.08 -1.06 -10.58
N TYR A 121 -24.80 -1.41 -10.47
CA TYR A 121 -23.65 -0.58 -10.85
C TYR A 121 -22.40 -1.46 -11.02
N PHE A 122 -21.28 -0.89 -11.47
CA PHE A 122 -20.01 -1.62 -11.60
C PHE A 122 -19.41 -1.92 -10.22
N GLY A 123 -19.35 -3.20 -9.85
CA GLY A 123 -18.70 -3.63 -8.61
C GLY A 123 -17.19 -3.41 -8.63
N SER A 124 -16.60 -3.16 -7.46
CA SER A 124 -15.15 -3.00 -7.37
C SER A 124 -14.43 -4.33 -7.61
N MET A 125 -13.50 -4.34 -8.56
CA MET A 125 -12.67 -5.50 -8.93
C MET A 125 -11.17 -5.26 -8.66
N TYR A 126 -10.87 -4.25 -7.84
CA TYR A 126 -9.51 -3.92 -7.48
C TYR A 126 -9.42 -3.28 -6.10
N GLU A 127 -8.25 -3.37 -5.51
CA GLU A 127 -7.84 -2.68 -4.30
C GLU A 127 -6.70 -1.71 -4.65
N PRO A 128 -6.86 -0.40 -4.36
CA PRO A 128 -5.83 0.58 -4.63
C PRO A 128 -4.75 0.58 -3.53
N ILE A 129 -3.50 0.80 -3.93
CA ILE A 129 -2.36 0.94 -3.03
C ILE A 129 -1.62 2.23 -3.38
N LEU A 130 -1.41 3.11 -2.41
CA LEU A 130 -0.50 4.25 -2.58
C LEU A 130 0.92 3.81 -2.24
N HIS A 131 1.85 4.05 -3.16
CA HIS A 131 3.28 3.96 -2.90
C HIS A 131 3.81 5.37 -2.63
N CYS A 132 4.10 5.64 -1.35
CA CYS A 132 4.55 6.91 -0.81
C CYS A 132 5.99 6.79 -0.33
N VAL A 133 6.79 7.84 -0.50
CA VAL A 133 8.16 7.93 0.03
C VAL A 133 8.38 9.26 0.72
N LYS A 134 9.23 9.28 1.77
CA LYS A 134 9.57 10.54 2.45
C LYS A 134 10.44 11.44 1.56
N ASP A 135 11.45 10.86 0.90
CA ASP A 135 12.32 11.57 -0.03
C ASP A 135 12.48 10.80 -1.35
N LYS A 136 11.98 11.41 -2.43
CA LYS A 136 12.04 10.85 -3.79
C LYS A 136 13.47 10.69 -4.34
N ASN A 137 14.46 11.32 -3.71
CA ASN A 137 15.85 11.27 -4.15
C ASN A 137 16.69 10.24 -3.38
N SER A 138 16.19 9.70 -2.26
CA SER A 138 16.98 8.82 -1.38
C SER A 138 16.27 7.54 -0.92
N TYR A 139 15.01 7.33 -1.33
CA TYR A 139 14.27 6.11 -1.00
C TYR A 139 14.90 4.83 -1.58
N ILE A 140 14.69 3.71 -0.89
CA ILE A 140 15.14 2.38 -1.32
C ILE A 140 14.11 1.78 -2.28
N PHE A 141 14.56 1.37 -3.46
CA PHE A 141 13.74 0.66 -4.44
C PHE A 141 14.59 -0.37 -5.21
N ASN A 142 14.46 -1.64 -4.82
CA ASN A 142 15.24 -2.74 -5.39
C ASN A 142 14.64 -3.18 -6.73
N SER A 143 14.79 -2.37 -7.77
CA SER A 143 14.15 -2.60 -9.07
C SER A 143 14.56 -3.91 -9.72
N ASP A 144 15.77 -4.40 -9.46
CA ASP A 144 16.29 -5.63 -10.04
C ASP A 144 15.60 -6.87 -9.48
N ASP A 145 15.19 -6.85 -8.19
CA ASP A 145 14.53 -7.98 -7.51
C ASP A 145 13.09 -8.23 -7.99
N ILE A 146 12.50 -7.26 -8.70
CA ILE A 146 11.09 -7.29 -9.10
C ILE A 146 10.89 -7.27 -10.62
N LYS A 147 11.96 -7.43 -11.40
CA LYS A 147 11.84 -7.43 -12.87
C LYS A 147 10.95 -8.58 -13.34
N ILE A 148 10.15 -8.28 -14.36
CA ILE A 148 9.34 -9.25 -15.09
C ILE A 148 9.73 -9.24 -16.57
N GLU A 149 9.36 -10.30 -17.28
CA GLU A 149 9.52 -10.37 -18.73
C GLU A 149 8.76 -9.24 -19.43
N ALA A 150 9.49 -8.45 -20.22
CA ALA A 150 8.93 -7.43 -21.08
C ALA A 150 8.53 -8.07 -22.42
N LYS A 151 7.25 -8.47 -22.57
CA LYS A 151 6.71 -9.07 -23.81
C LYS A 151 7.06 -8.30 -25.09
N THR A 152 7.21 -6.98 -25.03
CA THR A 152 7.62 -6.13 -26.16
C THR A 152 9.03 -6.43 -26.66
N GLY A 153 9.99 -6.61 -25.75
CA GLY A 153 11.38 -6.94 -26.09
C GLY A 153 11.60 -8.44 -26.24
N ALA A 154 11.07 -9.24 -25.32
CA ALA A 154 11.30 -10.69 -25.24
C ALA A 154 10.53 -11.47 -26.32
N GLN A 155 9.25 -11.14 -26.56
CA GLN A 155 8.38 -11.92 -27.47
C GLN A 155 8.21 -11.23 -28.82
N ARG A 156 7.91 -9.93 -28.80
CA ARG A 156 7.61 -9.15 -30.03
C ARG A 156 8.86 -8.62 -30.72
N LYS A 157 10.02 -8.66 -30.05
CA LYS A 157 11.33 -8.18 -30.56
C LYS A 157 11.26 -6.78 -31.19
N LEU A 158 10.46 -5.89 -30.61
CA LEU A 158 10.26 -4.56 -31.16
C LEU A 158 11.55 -3.73 -31.07
N ILE A 159 11.70 -2.79 -32.00
CA ILE A 159 12.81 -1.82 -32.04
C ILE A 159 12.32 -0.49 -31.46
N ASP A 160 13.09 0.09 -30.53
CA ASP A 160 12.89 1.43 -30.00
C ASP A 160 13.58 2.46 -30.90
N TYR A 161 12.79 3.10 -31.76
CA TYR A 161 13.24 4.15 -32.68
C TYR A 161 13.42 5.52 -32.01
N ARG A 162 13.11 5.68 -30.72
CA ARG A 162 13.27 6.96 -30.00
C ARG A 162 14.72 7.24 -29.59
N LYS A 163 15.58 6.23 -29.66
CA LYS A 163 17.03 6.37 -29.39
C LYS A 163 17.75 6.85 -30.65
N ALA A 164 18.88 7.52 -30.45
CA ALA A 164 19.75 7.96 -31.54
C ALA A 164 20.17 6.81 -32.48
N VAL A 165 20.37 5.61 -31.91
CA VAL A 165 20.51 4.36 -32.65
C VAL A 165 19.34 3.46 -32.28
N PRO A 166 18.46 3.11 -33.25
CA PRO A 166 17.37 2.17 -33.01
C PRO A 166 17.93 0.86 -32.46
N SER A 167 17.40 0.41 -31.33
CA SER A 167 17.83 -0.82 -30.66
C SER A 167 16.62 -1.59 -30.14
N GLN A 168 16.77 -2.88 -29.93
CA GLN A 168 15.68 -3.71 -29.41
C GLN A 168 15.27 -3.24 -28.00
N TYR A 169 13.98 -3.30 -27.70
CA TYR A 169 13.50 -3.10 -26.33
C TYR A 169 14.11 -4.15 -25.38
N ASN A 170 14.40 -3.72 -24.14
CA ASN A 170 14.86 -4.63 -23.09
C ASN A 170 13.88 -5.81 -22.93
N THR A 171 14.43 -6.98 -22.64
CA THR A 171 13.67 -8.22 -22.42
C THR A 171 13.04 -8.28 -21.03
N GLU A 172 13.48 -7.43 -20.11
CA GLU A 172 12.98 -7.32 -18.74
C GLU A 172 12.62 -5.86 -18.42
N LYS A 173 11.69 -5.69 -17.49
CA LYS A 173 11.27 -4.38 -16.99
C LYS A 173 10.76 -4.47 -15.56
N VAL A 174 10.78 -3.34 -14.86
CA VAL A 174 9.96 -3.15 -13.65
C VAL A 174 8.48 -3.29 -14.04
N PRO A 175 7.67 -4.04 -13.26
CA PRO A 175 6.24 -4.15 -13.52
C PRO A 175 5.57 -2.78 -13.55
N GLY A 176 4.51 -2.65 -14.36
CA GLY A 176 3.67 -1.46 -14.30
C GLY A 176 2.94 -1.36 -12.96
N ASN A 177 2.24 -0.26 -12.72
CA ASN A 177 1.45 -0.05 -11.50
C ASN A 177 0.03 -0.66 -11.57
N VAL A 178 -0.21 -1.59 -12.48
CA VAL A 178 -1.47 -2.36 -12.56
C VAL A 178 -1.09 -3.83 -12.43
N TRP A 179 -1.47 -4.42 -11.31
CA TRP A 179 -1.03 -5.74 -10.86
C TRP A 179 -2.20 -6.71 -10.90
N TYR A 180 -2.04 -7.81 -11.62
CA TYR A 180 -2.97 -8.93 -11.57
C TYR A 180 -2.41 -9.99 -10.63
N PHE A 181 -3.07 -10.16 -9.50
CA PHE A 181 -2.83 -11.26 -8.56
C PHE A 181 -4.17 -11.80 -8.10
N THR A 182 -4.36 -13.11 -8.17
CA THR A 182 -5.59 -13.76 -7.70
C THR A 182 -5.70 -13.65 -6.19
N ARG A 183 -6.94 -13.56 -5.69
CA ARG A 183 -7.20 -13.77 -4.26
C ARG A 183 -7.24 -15.27 -4.03
N ASP A 184 -6.18 -15.82 -3.46
CA ASP A 184 -6.15 -17.23 -3.08
C ASP A 184 -7.18 -17.46 -1.94
N ARG A 185 -7.90 -18.58 -2.01
CA ARG A 185 -8.79 -19.05 -0.94
C ARG A 185 -8.05 -19.98 -0.01
#